data_AF-A0A183CUW9-F1
#
_entry.id   AF-A0A183CUW9-F1
#
_cell.length_a   1.000
_cell.length_b   1.000
_cell.length_c   1.000
_cell.angle_alpha   90.00
_cell.angle_beta   90.00
_cell.angle_gamma   90.00
#
_symmetry.space_group_name_H-M   'P 1'
#
loop_
_entity.id
_entity.type
_entity.pdbx_description
1 polymer ?
#
loop_
_entity_poly.entity_id
_entity_poly.type
_entity_poly.pdbx_seq_one_letter_code
_entity_poly.pdbx_strand_id
1 'polypeptide(L)'
;MKCCSPHALCAIFRRLVTDYRNCRSGFPDLTIWNDETNQLAVVEVKGPGDKLSAKQRLWLNFFESLNITAHVCFVAGKWLFMETYFSR
;
A
#
# COMPACT_ATOMS: atom_id res chain seq x y z
N MET A 1 11.92 -1.04 14.55
CA MET A 1 10.48 -1.30 14.32
C MET A 1 9.65 -0.69 15.44
N LYS A 2 9.61 0.65 15.58
CA LYS A 2 8.79 1.29 16.64
C LYS A 2 7.32 1.40 16.22
N CYS A 3 7.08 1.76 14.97
CA CYS A 3 5.74 2.07 14.46
C CYS A 3 4.91 0.85 14.05
N CYS A 4 5.52 -0.31 13.84
CA CYS A 4 4.80 -1.54 13.55
C CYS A 4 4.83 -2.45 14.78
N SER A 5 3.67 -2.67 15.40
CA SER A 5 3.59 -3.49 16.60
C SER A 5 3.98 -4.95 16.29
N PRO A 6 4.60 -5.68 17.24
CA PRO A 6 4.87 -7.11 17.06
C PRO A 6 3.61 -7.91 16.72
N HIS A 7 2.45 -7.51 17.27
CA HIS A 7 1.16 -8.14 16.97
C HIS A 7 0.79 -8.01 15.48
N ALA A 8 0.95 -6.80 14.91
CA ALA A 8 0.68 -6.57 13.49
C ALA A 8 1.60 -7.40 12.59
N LEU A 9 2.91 -7.43 12.88
CA LEU A 9 3.87 -8.24 12.13
C LEU A 9 3.53 -9.73 12.17
N CYS A 10 3.23 -10.25 13.36
CA CYS A 10 2.79 -11.65 13.52
C CYS A 10 1.52 -11.93 12.72
N ALA A 11 0.55 -11.01 12.70
CA ALA A 11 -0.67 -11.18 11.91
C ALA A 11 -0.38 -11.20 10.40
N ILE A 12 0.47 -10.29 9.90
CA ILE A 12 0.89 -10.23 8.49
C ILE A 12 1.60 -11.53 8.09
N PHE A 13 2.57 -11.99 8.90
CA PHE A 13 3.28 -13.23 8.62
C PHE A 13 2.38 -14.46 8.72
N ARG A 14 1.47 -14.52 9.70
CA ARG A 14 0.49 -15.60 9.78
C ARG A 14 -0.36 -15.66 8.51
N ARG A 15 -0.87 -14.52 8.03
CA ARG A 15 -1.62 -14.46 6.77
C ARG A 15 -0.81 -14.98 5.59
N LEU A 16 0.45 -14.55 5.47
CA LEU A 16 1.35 -14.98 4.40
C LEU A 16 1.71 -16.47 4.47
N VAL A 17 1.98 -17.00 5.66
CA VAL A 17 2.38 -18.41 5.83
C VAL A 17 1.19 -19.36 5.68
N THR A 18 0.00 -18.97 6.15
CA THR A 18 -1.21 -19.81 6.05
C THR A 18 -1.71 -19.96 4.62
N ASP A 19 -1.61 -18.93 3.78
CA ASP A 19 -2.04 -19.00 2.38
C ASP A 19 -1.14 -18.16 1.46
N TYR A 20 0.11 -18.59 1.34
CA TYR A 20 1.14 -17.85 0.62
C TYR A 20 0.77 -17.60 -0.85
N ARG A 21 0.23 -18.60 -1.54
CA ARG A 21 -0.08 -18.49 -2.98
C ARG A 21 -1.08 -17.36 -3.23
N ASN A 22 -2.09 -17.21 -2.38
CA ASN A 22 -3.10 -16.19 -2.56
C ASN A 22 -2.68 -14.84 -1.96
N CYS A 23 -1.89 -14.83 -0.88
CA CYS A 23 -1.54 -13.62 -0.14
C CYS A 23 -0.24 -12.94 -0.61
N ARG A 24 0.67 -13.62 -1.32
CA ARG A 24 1.98 -13.05 -1.71
C ARG A 24 1.94 -11.84 -2.67
N SER A 25 0.77 -11.48 -3.18
CA SER A 25 0.57 -10.42 -4.18
C SER A 25 -0.53 -9.47 -3.75
N GLY A 26 -0.44 -8.21 -4.19
CA GLY A 26 -1.43 -7.17 -3.88
C GLY A 26 -1.24 -6.51 -2.51
N PHE A 27 -0.07 -6.70 -1.89
CA PHE A 27 0.34 -5.89 -0.74
C PHE A 27 0.47 -4.42 -1.18
N PRO A 28 0.10 -3.44 -0.32
CA PRO A 28 0.12 -2.03 -0.70
C PRO A 28 1.47 -1.52 -1.18
N ASP A 29 1.48 -0.66 -2.19
CA ASP A 29 2.71 -0.11 -2.80
C ASP A 29 3.66 0.54 -1.78
N LEU A 30 3.11 1.27 -0.81
CA LEU A 30 3.87 2.02 0.19
C LEU A 30 3.50 1.58 1.62
N THR A 31 4.50 1.59 2.49
CA THR A 31 4.34 1.56 3.94
C THR A 31 5.02 2.80 4.50
N ILE A 32 4.24 3.67 5.14
CA ILE A 32 4.70 4.96 5.67
C ILE A 32 4.55 4.96 7.18
N TRP A 33 5.46 5.63 7.88
CA TRP A 33 5.43 5.71 9.33
C TRP A 33 5.91 7.07 9.84
N ASN A 34 5.52 7.38 11.07
CA ASN A 34 5.99 8.55 11.80
C ASN A 34 6.51 8.08 13.17
N ASP A 35 7.82 8.19 13.37
CA ASP A 35 8.49 7.73 14.60
C ASP A 35 8.22 8.61 15.82
N GLU A 36 7.80 9.87 15.63
CA GLU A 36 7.43 10.78 16.73
C GLU A 36 6.05 10.43 17.28
N THR A 37 5.10 10.12 16.40
CA THR A 37 3.71 9.75 16.79
C THR A 37 3.48 8.25 16.92
N ASN A 38 4.50 7.43 16.61
CA ASN A 38 4.42 5.97 16.52
C ASN A 38 3.28 5.46 15.62
N GLN A 39 3.03 6.16 14.52
CA GLN A 39 1.96 5.81 13.58
C GLN A 39 2.51 5.05 12.37
N LEU A 40 1.70 4.13 11.86
CA LEU A 40 1.96 3.35 10.65
C LEU A 40 0.72 3.42 9.77
N ALA A 41 0.95 3.62 8.47
CA ALA A 41 -0.08 3.47 7.46
C ALA A 41 0.46 2.73 6.24
N VAL A 42 -0.45 2.12 5.50
CA VAL A 42 -0.16 1.54 4.19
C VAL A 42 -0.90 2.32 3.12
N VAL A 43 -0.29 2.49 1.95
CA VAL A 43 -0.88 3.26 0.86
C VAL A 43 -0.76 2.48 -0.44
N GLU A 44 -1.88 2.28 -1.09
CA GLU A 44 -1.94 1.77 -2.46
C GLU A 44 -2.06 2.95 -3.43
N VAL A 45 -1.17 3.07 -4.40
CA VAL A 45 -1.16 4.18 -5.36
C VAL A 45 -1.91 3.76 -6.62
N LYS A 46 -2.69 4.69 -7.18
CA LYS A 46 -3.45 4.48 -8.41
C LYS A 46 -3.26 5.66 -9.35
N GLY A 47 -2.80 5.38 -10.57
CA GLY A 47 -2.74 6.36 -11.63
C GLY A 47 -4.10 6.59 -12.29
N PRO A 48 -4.17 7.51 -13.28
CA PRO A 48 -5.40 7.76 -14.03
C PRO A 48 -5.91 6.47 -14.71
N GLY A 49 -7.14 6.08 -14.42
CA GLY A 49 -7.79 4.88 -14.98
C GLY A 49 -7.49 3.57 -14.24
N ASP A 50 -6.55 3.56 -13.30
CA ASP A 50 -6.25 2.37 -12.51
C ASP A 50 -7.38 2.04 -11.52
N LYS A 51 -7.63 0.75 -11.36
CA LYS A 51 -8.58 0.21 -10.39
C LYS A 51 -7.86 -0.66 -9.38
N LEU A 52 -8.39 -0.72 -8.17
CA LEU A 52 -7.97 -1.73 -7.19
C LEU A 52 -8.29 -3.13 -7.72
N SER A 53 -7.33 -4.04 -7.60
CA SER A 53 -7.56 -5.47 -7.75
C SER A 53 -8.29 -6.03 -6.52
N ALA A 54 -8.84 -7.25 -6.66
CA ALA A 54 -9.46 -7.94 -5.52
C ALA A 54 -8.45 -8.22 -4.40
N LYS A 55 -7.20 -8.57 -4.74
CA LYS A 55 -6.15 -8.86 -3.75
C LYS A 55 -5.72 -7.62 -2.98
N GLN A 56 -5.60 -6.46 -3.65
CA GLN A 56 -5.33 -5.18 -2.98
C GLN A 56 -6.44 -4.83 -1.98
N ARG A 57 -7.72 -4.95 -2.38
CA ARG A 57 -8.85 -4.75 -1.43
C ARG A 57 -8.77 -5.67 -0.22
N LEU A 58 -8.43 -6.95 -0.41
CA LEU A 58 -8.27 -7.89 0.68
C LEU A 58 -7.13 -7.51 1.63
N TRP A 59 -6.03 -6.96 1.12
CA TRP A 59 -4.94 -6.46 1.95
C TRP A 59 -5.31 -5.18 2.69
N LEU A 60 -5.92 -4.19 2.03
CA LEU A 60 -6.37 -2.96 2.68
C LEU A 60 -7.36 -3.26 3.81
N ASN A 61 -8.37 -4.11 3.56
CA ASN A 61 -9.31 -4.54 4.60
C ASN A 61 -8.63 -5.29 5.75
N PHE A 62 -7.59 -6.08 5.45
CA PHE A 62 -6.83 -6.76 6.47
C PHE A 62 -6.06 -5.79 7.37
N PHE A 63 -5.45 -4.73 6.81
CA PHE A 63 -4.79 -3.70 7.62
C PHE A 63 -5.76 -2.90 8.48
N GLU A 64 -6.91 -2.51 7.94
CA GLU A 64 -7.99 -1.86 8.71
C GLU A 64 -8.44 -2.75 9.88
N SER A 65 -8.55 -4.07 9.68
CA SER A 65 -8.91 -5.01 10.76
C SER A 65 -7.87 -5.10 11.89
N LEU A 66 -6.64 -4.65 11.63
CA LEU A 66 -5.56 -4.55 12.62
C LEU A 66 -5.44 -3.14 13.22
N ASN A 67 -6.39 -2.24 12.94
CA ASN A 67 -6.33 -0.82 13.26
C ASN A 67 -5.08 -0.13 12.69
N ILE A 68 -4.61 -0.57 11.52
CA ILE A 68 -3.56 0.10 10.75
C ILE A 68 -4.23 0.85 9.61
N THR A 69 -4.01 2.15 9.55
CA THR A 69 -4.62 3.00 8.53
C THR A 69 -4.22 2.55 7.13
N ALA A 70 -5.20 2.34 6.25
CA ALA A 70 -4.99 1.92 4.88
C ALA A 70 -5.59 2.94 3.90
N HIS A 71 -4.74 3.55 3.09
CA HIS A 71 -5.16 4.58 2.12
C HIS A 71 -5.06 4.09 0.68
N VAL A 72 -5.87 4.72 -0.18
CA VAL A 72 -5.70 4.68 -1.63
C VAL A 72 -5.35 6.09 -2.09
N CYS A 73 -4.16 6.26 -2.66
CA CYS A 73 -3.70 7.53 -3.18
C CYS A 73 -3.91 7.58 -4.69
N PHE A 74 -4.85 8.42 -5.14
CA PHE A 74 -5.08 8.65 -6.56
C PHE A 74 -4.20 9.79 -7.06
N VAL A 75 -3.31 9.48 -7.99
CA VAL A 75 -2.44 10.47 -8.62
C VAL A 75 -3.10 10.91 -9.93
N ALA A 76 -3.40 12.20 -10.03
CA ALA A 76 -3.87 12.81 -11.27
C ALA A 76 -2.66 13.28 -12.09
N GLY A 77 -2.54 12.78 -13.32
CA GLY A 77 -1.61 13.31 -14.29
C GLY A 77 -2.17 14.58 -14.95
N LYS A 78 -1.33 15.60 -15.12
CA LYS A 78 -1.60 16.70 -16.04
C LYS A 78 -0.59 16.57 -17.18
N TRP A 79 -1.08 16.30 -18.39
CA TRP A 79 -0.25 16.36 -19.59
C TRP A 79 0.07 17.84 -19.85
N LEU A 80 1.22 18.32 -19.39
CA LEU A 80 1.84 19.49 -19.99
C LEU A 80 2.42 19.00 -21.32
N PHE A 81 1.97 19.56 -22.44
CA PHE A 81 2.56 19.30 -23.75
C PHE A 81 4.09 19.41 -23.62
N MET A 82 4.79 18.27 -23.74
CA MET A 82 6.25 18.23 -23.73
C MET A 82 6.74 18.78 -25.06
N GLU A 83 6.93 20.09 -25.13
CA GLU A 83 7.75 20.69 -26.18
C GLU A 83 9.20 20.24 -25.93
N THR A 84 9.65 19.30 -26.76
CA THR A 84 11.06 18.92 -27.02
C THR A 84 11.92 18.42 -25.84
N TYR A 85 11.87 17.11 -25.55
CA TYR A 85 12.98 16.38 -24.90
C TYR A 85 13.44 15.13 -25.69
N PHE A 86 13.26 15.16 -27.01
CA PHE A 86 13.95 14.25 -27.95
C PHE A 86 14.56 15.07 -29.09
N SER A 87 15.60 15.83 -28.74
CA SER A 87 16.60 16.28 -29.69
C SER A 87 17.94 16.26 -28.99
N ARG A 88 18.52 15.06 -28.90
CA ARG A 88 19.94 14.73 -29.04
C ARG A 88 20.10 13.23 -29.00
#